data_AF-A0AAD4IH94-F1
#
_entry.id   AF-A0AAD4IH94-F1
#
_cell.length_a   1.000
_cell.length_b   1.000
_cell.length_c   1.000
_cell.angle_alpha   90.00
_cell.angle_beta   90.00
_cell.angle_gamma   90.00
#
_symmetry.space_group_name_H-M   'P 1'
#
loop_
_entity.id
_entity.type
_entity.pdbx_description
1 polymer ?
#
loop_
_entity_poly.entity_id
_entity_poly.type
_entity_poly.pdbx_seq_one_letter_code
_entity_poly.pdbx_strand_id
1 'polypeptide(L)'
;MDVDTILKLMAKYSARYYLKALPSAESMTWIEPSGRKGPPMLVIGSIGHRNVLAYLLSRGREVRYCLKHIDNESLPSASEQITCEEVLQQPLVAPFRNIVCKSKFKKRVLSMMVRYYFLSRGHLSSIDAWNDDFGKRFSTILRKMFWISSEGPVLRRIVERSPEPEEADSAYGLPSSSGSGEPKMPRSNVVEQQSPSIGTTDQWYNEADPDLRRLREYLEEHDSLYLLDNIPDAEDVKFVDQTYILEAQPKKLFVGSHAKSGDDIYAYMVRLQLRGFHEIRFYVEGAHGYKTILPAEATGKHRILHPFSKTYPRSIGPSEQADRARLTLMVKWYFIAAGIAKDCVLRETKSYPERLRAALEYIADEMGPAAVKLPEPTATEDVTPDDGSESSYAPEESYNQPALSCEPLPNLPCFPPTFARKSAPSFARRAIFSESPSQPPLRKSSFAKTSNFEETPTLKASSRSAKRSAEDESFHSLTRLIMSQHNLTKHLNDVDHDLEVMDAQFEAFKEKWKRDRAELENKRDKIQEERSALRNMFKKQRLLDTEEE
;
A
#
# COMPACT_ATOMS: atom_id res chain seq x y z
N MET A 1 -5.47 24.21 8.77
CA MET A 1 -5.28 24.47 7.33
C MET A 1 -6.49 25.21 6.79
N ASP A 2 -6.27 26.32 6.11
CA ASP A 2 -7.29 27.09 5.37
C ASP A 2 -7.49 26.55 3.94
N VAL A 3 -8.42 27.15 3.20
CA VAL A 3 -8.74 26.76 1.81
C VAL A 3 -7.52 26.90 0.90
N ASP A 4 -6.76 27.98 1.04
CA ASP A 4 -5.56 28.26 0.23
C ASP A 4 -4.46 27.22 0.46
N THR A 5 -4.28 26.77 1.69
CA THR A 5 -3.36 25.69 2.04
C THR A 5 -3.79 24.38 1.38
N ILE A 6 -5.09 24.07 1.37
CA ILE A 6 -5.60 22.88 0.67
C ILE A 6 -5.36 22.98 -0.84
N LEU A 7 -5.57 24.16 -1.44
CA LEU A 7 -5.30 24.37 -2.87
C LEU A 7 -3.82 24.15 -3.21
N LYS A 8 -2.90 24.69 -2.40
CA LYS A 8 -1.45 24.46 -2.55
C LYS A 8 -1.09 22.99 -2.39
N LEU A 9 -1.67 22.29 -1.42
CA LEU A 9 -1.46 20.85 -1.23
C LEU A 9 -2.01 20.02 -2.39
N MET A 10 -3.19 20.36 -2.92
CA MET A 10 -3.76 19.66 -4.08
C MET A 10 -2.91 19.89 -5.34
N ALA A 11 -2.28 21.06 -5.49
CA ALA A 11 -1.29 21.29 -6.54
C ALA A 11 -0.05 20.40 -6.36
N LYS A 12 0.51 20.33 -5.13
CA LYS A 12 1.66 19.47 -4.80
C LYS A 12 1.43 17.99 -5.12
N TYR A 13 0.20 17.49 -4.95
CA TYR A 13 -0.16 16.09 -5.21
C TYR A 13 -0.83 15.83 -6.57
N SER A 14 -0.74 16.78 -7.51
CA SER A 14 -1.35 16.69 -8.85
C SER A 14 -2.85 16.33 -8.82
N ALA A 15 -3.57 16.90 -7.85
CA ALA A 15 -5.00 16.67 -7.65
C ALA A 15 -5.87 17.94 -7.74
N ARG A 16 -5.26 19.07 -8.13
CA ARG A 16 -5.96 20.35 -8.30
C ARG A 16 -7.12 20.27 -9.30
N TYR A 17 -6.97 19.49 -10.36
CA TYR A 17 -8.02 19.25 -11.34
C TYR A 17 -9.22 18.51 -10.73
N TYR A 18 -8.99 17.45 -9.95
CA TYR A 18 -10.07 16.71 -9.30
C TYR A 18 -10.81 17.53 -8.24
N LEU A 19 -10.11 18.43 -7.55
CA LEU A 19 -10.74 19.36 -6.62
C LEU A 19 -11.68 20.33 -7.36
N LYS A 20 -11.25 20.86 -8.52
CA LYS A 20 -12.08 21.73 -9.36
C LYS A 20 -13.29 21.02 -9.97
N ALA A 21 -13.23 19.70 -10.12
CA ALA A 21 -14.33 18.90 -10.63
C ALA A 21 -15.44 18.65 -9.58
N LEU A 22 -15.20 18.95 -8.30
CA LEU A 22 -16.25 18.90 -7.29
C LEU A 22 -17.24 20.07 -7.46
N PRO A 23 -18.53 19.86 -7.14
CA PRO A 23 -19.47 20.97 -7.01
C PRO A 23 -18.93 22.02 -6.05
N SER A 24 -19.13 23.30 -6.38
CA SER A 24 -18.79 24.41 -5.50
C SER A 24 -19.56 24.27 -4.18
N ALA A 25 -18.96 24.72 -3.07
CA ALA A 25 -19.66 24.75 -1.80
C ALA A 25 -20.93 25.61 -1.85
N GLU A 26 -20.97 26.61 -2.73
CA GLU A 26 -22.13 27.47 -2.92
C GLU A 26 -23.26 26.80 -3.71
N SER A 27 -22.93 25.82 -4.56
CA SER A 27 -23.94 25.06 -5.34
C SER A 27 -24.54 23.89 -4.55
N MET A 28 -24.09 23.64 -3.32
CA MET A 28 -24.65 22.62 -2.46
C MET A 28 -25.88 23.15 -1.72
N THR A 29 -26.80 22.26 -1.36
CA THR A 29 -27.98 22.64 -0.57
C THR A 29 -27.61 22.71 0.91
N TRP A 30 -27.77 23.90 1.50
CA TRP A 30 -27.52 24.17 2.92
C TRP A 30 -28.82 24.50 3.62
N ILE A 31 -28.96 24.04 4.86
CA ILE A 31 -30.03 24.44 5.77
C ILE A 31 -29.37 25.32 6.83
N GLU A 32 -29.64 26.62 6.72
CA GLU A 32 -29.27 27.59 7.74
C GLU A 32 -30.37 27.62 8.79
N PRO A 33 -30.07 27.36 10.07
CA PRO A 33 -31.10 27.41 11.11
C PRO A 33 -31.65 28.83 11.22
N SER A 34 -32.99 28.95 11.27
CA SER A 34 -33.71 30.20 11.48
C SER A 34 -33.44 30.71 12.91
N GLY A 35 -32.37 31.50 13.06
CA GLY A 35 -31.96 32.16 14.31
C GLY A 35 -30.59 31.71 14.86
N ARG A 36 -30.12 32.32 15.96
CA ARG A 36 -28.81 32.03 16.60
C ARG A 36 -28.69 30.65 17.28
N LYS A 37 -29.65 29.74 17.08
CA LYS A 37 -29.72 28.46 17.79
C LYS A 37 -29.52 27.29 16.83
N GLY A 38 -28.30 27.11 16.30
CA GLY A 38 -27.93 25.85 15.63
C GLY A 38 -26.69 25.97 14.73
N PRO A 39 -25.97 24.86 14.50
CA PRO A 39 -24.92 24.82 13.48
C PRO A 39 -25.54 24.78 12.07
N PRO A 40 -24.87 25.35 11.05
CA PRO A 40 -25.28 25.17 9.66
C PRO A 40 -25.22 23.69 9.28
N MET A 41 -26.17 23.25 8.45
CA MET A 41 -26.30 21.84 8.07
C MET A 41 -26.21 21.69 6.55
N LEU A 42 -25.49 20.67 6.09
CA LEU A 42 -25.31 20.34 4.68
C LEU A 42 -26.21 19.17 4.30
N VAL A 43 -26.99 19.30 3.23
CA VAL A 43 -27.77 18.17 2.69
C VAL A 43 -26.84 17.26 1.91
N ILE A 44 -26.74 16.00 2.34
CA ILE A 44 -25.84 14.99 1.73
C ILE A 44 -26.59 13.82 1.08
N GLY A 45 -27.91 13.71 1.28
CA GLY A 45 -28.76 12.68 0.70
C GLY A 45 -30.23 12.87 1.06
N SER A 46 -31.08 11.94 0.62
CA SER A 46 -32.53 11.95 0.91
C SER A 46 -33.06 10.52 1.05
N ILE A 47 -33.96 10.28 2.01
CA ILE A 47 -34.63 9.00 2.23
C ILE A 47 -36.14 9.27 2.30
N GLY A 48 -36.89 8.86 1.29
CA GLY A 48 -38.32 9.19 1.20
C GLY A 48 -38.56 10.71 1.32
N HIS A 49 -39.34 11.14 2.32
CA HIS A 49 -39.63 12.55 2.61
C HIS A 49 -38.67 13.21 3.62
N ARG A 50 -37.49 12.62 3.85
CA ARG A 50 -36.51 13.13 4.81
C ARG A 50 -35.17 13.42 4.13
N ASN A 51 -34.56 14.54 4.48
CA ASN A 51 -33.20 14.88 4.11
C ASN A 51 -32.19 14.25 5.08
N VAL A 52 -31.11 13.71 4.53
CA VAL A 52 -29.92 13.29 5.29
C VAL A 52 -29.00 14.50 5.40
N LEU A 53 -28.81 14.98 6.61
CA LEU A 53 -28.05 16.19 6.90
C LEU A 53 -26.73 15.86 7.60
N ALA A 54 -25.67 16.59 7.27
CA ALA A 54 -24.39 16.57 7.98
C ALA A 54 -24.13 17.91 8.64
N TYR A 55 -23.65 17.90 9.89
CA TYR A 55 -23.33 19.10 10.64
C TYR A 55 -22.11 18.91 11.53
N LEU A 56 -21.48 20.03 11.91
CA LEU A 56 -20.30 20.05 12.75
C LEU A 56 -20.64 20.46 14.18
N LEU A 57 -20.25 19.63 15.16
CA LEU A 57 -20.20 20.05 16.56
C LEU A 57 -18.82 20.61 16.91
N SER A 58 -18.79 21.49 17.91
CA SER A 58 -17.58 21.85 18.67
C SER A 58 -16.39 22.27 17.80
N ARG A 59 -16.34 23.53 17.35
CA ARG A 59 -15.23 24.09 16.54
C ARG A 59 -14.79 23.20 15.35
N GLY A 60 -15.70 22.42 14.76
CA GLY A 60 -15.40 21.56 13.61
C GLY A 60 -14.75 20.21 13.91
N ARG A 61 -14.67 19.81 15.18
CA ARG A 61 -13.98 18.57 15.58
C ARG A 61 -14.74 17.31 15.21
N GLU A 62 -16.06 17.31 15.26
CA GLU A 62 -16.88 16.12 15.04
C GLU A 62 -17.95 16.36 13.97
N VAL A 63 -18.02 15.47 12.97
CA VAL A 63 -19.11 15.44 11.98
C VAL A 63 -20.20 14.52 12.51
N ARG A 64 -21.42 15.04 12.64
CA ARG A 64 -22.61 14.24 12.97
C ARG A 64 -23.65 14.34 11.86
N TYR A 65 -24.60 13.42 11.92
CA TYR A 65 -25.64 13.27 10.92
C TYR A 65 -27.02 13.18 11.57
N CYS A 66 -28.04 13.69 10.89
CA CYS A 66 -29.43 13.57 11.30
C CYS A 66 -30.37 13.46 10.10
N LEU A 67 -31.56 12.93 10.33
CA LEU A 67 -32.66 12.91 9.36
C LEU A 67 -33.63 14.03 9.69
N LYS A 68 -34.00 14.84 8.71
CA LYS A 68 -34.97 15.93 8.90
C LYS A 68 -36.05 15.89 7.83
N HIS A 69 -37.31 16.05 8.21
CA HIS A 69 -38.41 16.10 7.24
C HIS A 69 -38.25 17.31 6.31
N ILE A 70 -38.58 17.13 5.02
CA ILE A 70 -38.41 18.19 4.00
C ILE A 70 -39.23 19.45 4.37
N ASP A 71 -40.41 19.28 4.96
CA ASP A 71 -41.35 20.37 5.25
C ASP A 71 -41.23 21.00 6.65
N ASN A 72 -40.31 20.51 7.50
CA ASN A 72 -40.25 20.95 8.90
C ASN A 72 -39.00 21.80 9.15
N GLU A 73 -39.16 23.06 9.56
CA GLU A 73 -38.03 23.97 9.82
C GLU A 73 -37.37 23.78 11.19
N SER A 74 -37.97 23.01 12.09
CA SER A 74 -37.49 22.84 13.49
C SER A 74 -36.09 22.19 13.63
N LEU A 75 -35.43 22.42 14.77
CA LEU A 75 -34.12 21.83 15.07
C LEU A 75 -34.21 20.30 15.21
N PRO A 76 -33.22 19.54 14.74
CA PRO A 76 -33.26 18.10 14.84
C PRO A 76 -33.29 17.64 16.29
N SER A 77 -34.24 16.76 16.62
CA SER A 77 -34.37 16.16 17.95
C SER A 77 -33.31 15.08 18.19
N ALA A 78 -33.02 14.74 19.45
CA ALA A 78 -32.07 13.66 19.77
C ALA A 78 -32.47 12.31 19.16
N SER A 79 -33.78 12.10 18.94
CA SER A 79 -34.39 10.95 18.26
C SER A 79 -34.18 10.92 16.74
N GLU A 80 -33.63 11.97 16.14
CA GLU A 80 -33.42 12.10 14.68
C GLU A 80 -31.94 11.94 14.28
N GLN A 81 -31.07 11.62 15.23
CA GLN A 81 -29.66 11.32 14.94
C GLN A 81 -29.53 9.98 14.21
N ILE A 82 -28.70 9.97 13.18
CA ILE A 82 -28.40 8.78 12.38
C ILE A 82 -26.89 8.55 12.43
N THR A 83 -26.47 7.29 12.51
CA THR A 83 -25.06 6.92 12.52
C THR A 83 -24.42 7.14 11.15
N CYS A 84 -23.09 7.31 11.11
CA CYS A 84 -22.38 7.44 9.84
C CYS A 84 -22.54 6.18 8.98
N GLU A 85 -22.58 5.01 9.63
CA GLU A 85 -22.73 3.71 9.01
C GLU A 85 -24.09 3.60 8.31
N GLU A 86 -25.17 4.03 8.95
CA GLU A 86 -26.50 4.10 8.36
C GLU A 86 -26.56 5.10 7.20
N VAL A 87 -25.96 6.29 7.34
CA VAL A 87 -25.88 7.30 6.25
C VAL A 87 -25.25 6.73 4.99
N LEU A 88 -24.20 5.91 5.13
CA LEU A 88 -23.49 5.31 4.02
C LEU A 88 -24.27 4.21 3.29
N GLN A 89 -25.39 3.75 3.86
CA GLN A 89 -26.34 2.84 3.21
C GLN A 89 -27.45 3.58 2.46
N GLN A 90 -27.51 4.90 2.56
CA GLN A 90 -28.57 5.71 1.95
C GLN A 90 -28.18 6.21 0.57
N PRO A 91 -29.17 6.53 -0.29
CA PRO A 91 -28.92 7.21 -1.55
C PRO A 91 -28.47 8.65 -1.28
N LEU A 92 -27.15 8.85 -1.33
CA LEU A 92 -26.51 10.15 -1.17
C LEU A 92 -26.58 10.96 -2.47
N VAL A 93 -26.51 12.29 -2.37
CA VAL A 93 -26.39 13.19 -3.54
C VAL A 93 -24.93 13.35 -3.97
N ALA A 94 -24.69 13.82 -5.19
CA ALA A 94 -23.35 14.15 -5.63
C ALA A 94 -22.74 15.31 -4.80
N PRO A 95 -21.44 15.28 -4.47
CA PRO A 95 -20.46 14.25 -4.85
C PRO A 95 -20.43 13.04 -3.91
N PHE A 96 -21.16 13.05 -2.80
CA PHE A 96 -21.11 12.02 -1.74
C PHE A 96 -21.53 10.62 -2.22
N ARG A 97 -22.41 10.54 -3.22
CA ARG A 97 -22.78 9.27 -3.88
C ARG A 97 -21.57 8.50 -4.44
N ASN A 98 -20.50 9.19 -4.78
CA ASN A 98 -19.30 8.61 -5.40
C ASN A 98 -18.26 8.15 -4.36
N ILE A 99 -18.60 8.11 -3.07
CA ILE A 99 -17.70 7.66 -2.01
C ILE A 99 -17.52 6.14 -2.09
N VAL A 100 -16.48 5.72 -2.81
CA VAL A 100 -16.12 4.30 -2.97
C VAL A 100 -14.93 3.97 -2.07
N CYS A 101 -15.20 3.27 -0.97
CA CYS A 101 -14.19 2.72 -0.06
C CYS A 101 -14.74 1.51 0.71
N LYS A 102 -13.88 0.62 1.22
CA LYS A 102 -14.30 -0.50 2.10
C LYS A 102 -14.69 0.05 3.48
N SER A 103 -15.64 -0.60 4.17
CA SER A 103 -16.56 0.01 5.15
C SER A 103 -15.94 0.95 6.20
N LYS A 104 -14.77 0.64 6.78
CA LYS A 104 -14.10 1.51 7.78
C LYS A 104 -13.52 2.80 7.21
N PHE A 105 -13.15 2.81 5.93
CA PHE A 105 -12.56 3.99 5.28
C PHE A 105 -13.63 4.97 4.78
N LYS A 106 -14.86 4.49 4.47
CA LYS A 106 -15.97 5.33 4.01
C LYS A 106 -16.32 6.46 5.00
N LYS A 107 -16.36 6.16 6.30
CA LYS A 107 -16.63 7.14 7.37
C LYS A 107 -15.62 8.28 7.39
N ARG A 108 -14.33 7.94 7.26
CA ARG A 108 -13.25 8.92 7.22
C ARG A 108 -13.33 9.77 5.95
N VAL A 109 -13.60 9.15 4.79
CA VAL A 109 -13.75 9.85 3.51
C VAL A 109 -14.93 10.83 3.55
N LEU A 110 -16.10 10.37 4.00
CA LEU A 110 -17.29 11.20 4.14
C LEU A 110 -17.03 12.37 5.09
N SER A 111 -16.41 12.11 6.25
CA SER A 111 -16.03 13.17 7.20
C SER A 111 -15.06 14.20 6.59
N MET A 112 -14.07 13.75 5.81
CA MET A 112 -13.14 14.66 5.12
C MET A 112 -13.84 15.52 4.07
N MET A 113 -14.75 14.94 3.29
CA MET A 113 -15.55 15.66 2.28
C MET A 113 -16.45 16.70 2.93
N VAL A 114 -17.19 16.33 3.99
CA VAL A 114 -18.05 17.27 4.73
C VAL A 114 -17.21 18.43 5.28
N ARG A 115 -16.08 18.16 5.96
CA ARG A 115 -15.21 19.21 6.48
C ARG A 115 -14.66 20.13 5.39
N TYR A 116 -14.32 19.60 4.21
CA TYR A 116 -13.89 20.42 3.08
C TYR A 116 -14.99 21.38 2.63
N TYR A 117 -16.24 20.92 2.54
CA TYR A 117 -17.38 21.77 2.17
C TYR A 117 -17.65 22.87 3.20
N PHE A 118 -17.61 22.54 4.50
CA PHE A 118 -17.76 23.52 5.56
C PHE A 118 -16.61 24.55 5.58
N LEU A 119 -15.37 24.12 5.31
CA LEU A 119 -14.22 25.01 5.18
C LEU A 119 -14.36 25.92 3.96
N SER A 120 -14.75 25.36 2.82
CA SER A 120 -14.90 26.10 1.55
C SER A 120 -16.04 27.11 1.60
N ARG A 121 -17.08 26.85 2.41
CA ARG A 121 -18.20 27.78 2.66
C ARG A 121 -17.88 28.85 3.73
N GLY A 122 -16.76 28.72 4.44
CA GLY A 122 -16.39 29.62 5.54
C GLY A 122 -17.07 29.32 6.88
N HIS A 123 -17.81 28.21 6.99
CA HIS A 123 -18.38 27.74 8.27
C HIS A 123 -17.35 27.05 9.17
N LEU A 124 -16.16 26.76 8.64
CA LEU A 124 -15.01 26.26 9.38
C LEU A 124 -13.80 27.16 9.05
N SER A 125 -13.11 27.68 10.07
CA SER A 125 -11.95 28.58 9.87
C SER A 125 -10.66 27.84 9.53
N SER A 126 -10.52 26.61 10.02
CA SER A 126 -9.35 25.77 9.77
C SER A 126 -9.69 24.31 10.05
N ILE A 127 -9.15 23.40 9.25
CA ILE A 127 -9.09 21.98 9.61
C ILE A 127 -7.85 21.78 10.49
N ASP A 128 -8.07 21.38 11.76
CA ASP A 128 -7.00 21.07 12.72
C ASP A 128 -6.01 20.07 12.10
N ALA A 129 -4.71 20.38 12.20
CA ALA A 129 -3.58 19.73 11.52
C ALA A 129 -3.25 18.32 12.08
N TRP A 130 -4.25 17.48 12.30
CA TRP A 130 -4.07 16.13 12.88
C TRP A 130 -3.54 15.07 11.89
N ASN A 131 -3.03 15.46 10.72
CA ASN A 131 -2.27 14.59 9.85
C ASN A 131 -1.55 15.48 8.82
N ASP A 132 -0.22 15.51 8.85
CA ASP A 132 0.60 15.97 7.69
C ASP A 132 0.22 15.22 6.39
N ASP A 133 -0.49 14.11 6.56
CA ASP A 133 -1.04 13.24 5.54
C ASP A 133 -2.43 13.64 5.00
N PHE A 134 -3.10 14.69 5.53
CA PHE A 134 -4.45 15.09 5.08
C PHE A 134 -4.44 15.41 3.58
N GLY A 135 -3.50 16.23 3.11
CA GLY A 135 -3.40 16.60 1.70
C GLY A 135 -3.17 15.38 0.80
N LYS A 136 -2.32 14.44 1.23
CA LYS A 136 -2.04 13.20 0.48
C LYS A 136 -3.25 12.27 0.44
N ARG A 137 -3.95 12.12 1.56
CA ARG A 137 -5.16 11.28 1.65
C ARG A 137 -6.31 11.89 0.87
N PHE A 138 -6.51 13.20 0.99
CA PHE A 138 -7.56 13.92 0.29
C PHE A 138 -7.34 13.89 -1.23
N SER A 139 -6.11 14.10 -1.70
CA SER A 139 -5.77 13.97 -3.13
C SER A 139 -6.03 12.56 -3.67
N THR A 140 -5.71 11.53 -2.88
CA THR A 140 -6.00 10.11 -3.22
C THR A 140 -7.51 9.84 -3.31
N ILE A 141 -8.30 10.41 -2.40
CA ILE A 141 -9.76 10.29 -2.40
C ILE A 141 -10.35 10.94 -3.66
N LEU A 142 -9.97 12.18 -3.96
CA LEU A 142 -10.49 12.91 -5.11
C LEU A 142 -10.19 12.19 -6.43
N ARG A 143 -8.98 11.64 -6.59
CA ARG A 143 -8.60 10.85 -7.76
C ARG A 143 -9.48 9.61 -7.92
N LYS A 144 -9.75 8.89 -6.83
CA LYS A 144 -10.62 7.70 -6.84
C LYS A 144 -12.07 8.05 -7.17
N MET A 145 -12.61 9.13 -6.59
CA MET A 145 -13.97 9.56 -6.85
C MET A 145 -14.17 9.98 -8.31
N PHE A 146 -13.20 10.70 -8.87
CA PHE A 146 -13.25 11.14 -10.26
C PHE A 146 -13.19 9.96 -11.23
N TRP A 147 -12.24 9.02 -11.03
CA TRP A 147 -12.09 7.82 -11.87
C TRP A 147 -13.39 7.03 -12.06
N ILE A 148 -14.26 7.03 -11.06
CA ILE A 148 -15.52 6.28 -11.05
C ILE A 148 -16.66 7.08 -11.67
N SER A 149 -16.65 8.41 -11.53
CA SER A 149 -17.64 9.30 -12.15
C SER A 149 -17.39 9.57 -13.64
N SER A 150 -16.17 9.36 -14.13
CA SER A 150 -15.79 9.70 -15.51
C SER A 150 -16.25 8.70 -16.59
N GLU A 151 -17.05 7.68 -16.29
CA GLU A 151 -17.34 6.57 -17.22
C GLU A 151 -16.05 6.12 -17.95
N GLY A 152 -15.13 5.47 -17.25
CA GLY A 152 -14.13 4.64 -17.93
C GLY A 152 -14.84 3.68 -18.89
N PRO A 153 -14.24 3.34 -20.05
CA PRO A 153 -14.95 2.80 -21.20
C PRO A 153 -15.88 1.65 -20.81
N VAL A 154 -17.13 1.80 -21.23
CA VAL A 154 -18.19 0.80 -21.26
C VAL A 154 -17.65 -0.47 -21.91
N LEU A 155 -17.26 -1.46 -21.11
CA LEU A 155 -17.09 -2.82 -21.57
C LEU A 155 -18.43 -3.55 -21.41
N ARG A 156 -19.44 -3.12 -22.17
CA ARG A 156 -20.61 -3.96 -22.44
C ARG A 156 -20.22 -5.00 -23.49
N ARG A 157 -20.50 -6.26 -23.17
CA ARG A 157 -20.65 -7.42 -24.07
C ARG A 157 -19.49 -7.71 -25.02
N ILE A 158 -18.63 -8.65 -24.61
CA ILE A 158 -18.13 -9.67 -25.53
C ILE A 158 -18.27 -11.03 -24.83
N VAL A 159 -19.23 -11.80 -25.34
CA VAL A 159 -19.28 -13.26 -25.46
C VAL A 159 -19.17 -14.07 -24.16
N GLU A 160 -20.35 -14.50 -23.71
CA GLU A 160 -20.64 -15.84 -23.18
C GLU A 160 -19.70 -16.91 -23.78
N ARG A 161 -18.78 -17.44 -22.97
CA ARG A 161 -18.14 -18.74 -23.21
C ARG A 161 -18.25 -19.57 -21.94
N SER A 162 -19.27 -20.42 -21.95
CA SER A 162 -19.38 -21.63 -21.13
C SER A 162 -18.42 -22.72 -21.67
N PRO A 163 -18.32 -23.89 -21.04
CA PRO A 163 -17.34 -24.30 -20.02
C PRO A 163 -16.18 -25.12 -20.61
N GLU A 164 -15.20 -25.44 -19.75
CA GLU A 164 -14.13 -26.43 -20.00
C GLU A 164 -14.68 -27.74 -20.59
N PRO A 165 -13.98 -28.38 -21.53
CA PRO A 165 -14.22 -29.79 -21.81
C PRO A 165 -13.35 -30.65 -20.90
N GLU A 166 -14.04 -31.43 -20.06
CA GLU A 166 -13.51 -32.69 -19.53
C GLU A 166 -13.20 -33.65 -20.67
N GLU A 167 -12.17 -34.46 -20.45
CA GLU A 167 -11.77 -35.59 -21.27
C GLU A 167 -12.86 -36.66 -21.31
N ALA A 168 -13.15 -37.19 -22.50
CA ALA A 168 -13.70 -38.54 -22.66
C ALA A 168 -13.40 -39.08 -24.05
N ASP A 169 -12.71 -40.22 -24.06
CA ASP A 169 -12.75 -41.32 -25.02
C ASP A 169 -13.40 -41.09 -26.40
N SER A 170 -12.63 -41.36 -27.45
CA SER A 170 -13.16 -42.11 -28.58
C SER A 170 -12.06 -42.88 -29.31
N ALA A 171 -12.21 -44.21 -29.24
CA ALA A 171 -11.58 -45.22 -30.06
C ALA A 171 -12.01 -45.15 -31.55
N TYR A 172 -11.41 -46.06 -32.34
CA TYR A 172 -11.44 -46.26 -33.81
C TYR A 172 -10.38 -45.42 -34.55
N GLY A 173 -9.34 -45.97 -35.18
CA GLY A 173 -9.11 -47.32 -35.72
C GLY A 173 -8.62 -47.13 -37.16
N LEU A 174 -7.35 -47.45 -37.50
CA LEU A 174 -6.87 -48.68 -38.18
C LEU A 174 -5.93 -48.22 -39.32
N PRO A 175 -5.12 -49.07 -39.99
CA PRO A 175 -4.29 -50.20 -39.51
C PRO A 175 -2.92 -50.36 -40.25
N SER A 176 -2.11 -51.32 -39.77
CA SER A 176 -1.14 -52.19 -40.51
C SER A 176 0.17 -51.56 -41.05
N SER A 177 1.35 -52.20 -41.05
CA SER A 177 1.82 -53.55 -40.67
C SER A 177 3.36 -53.65 -40.87
N SER A 178 3.98 -54.68 -40.25
CA SER A 178 5.32 -55.29 -40.49
C SER A 178 6.41 -54.89 -39.47
N GLY A 179 7.04 -55.77 -38.68
CA GLY A 179 7.03 -57.24 -38.62
C GLY A 179 8.46 -57.81 -38.54
N SER A 180 8.90 -58.27 -37.36
CA SER A 180 9.88 -59.35 -37.04
C SER A 180 10.38 -59.13 -35.60
N GLY A 181 10.07 -59.97 -34.60
CA GLY A 181 10.60 -61.34 -34.35
C GLY A 181 11.91 -61.20 -33.54
N GLU A 182 12.12 -61.67 -32.31
CA GLU A 182 11.69 -62.90 -31.62
C GLU A 182 12.14 -62.82 -30.11
N PRO A 183 12.01 -63.84 -29.23
CA PRO A 183 11.36 -63.71 -27.91
C PRO A 183 12.25 -64.04 -26.70
N LYS A 184 11.81 -63.70 -25.47
CA LYS A 184 12.03 -64.54 -24.26
C LYS A 184 11.11 -64.16 -23.10
N MET A 185 10.72 -65.20 -22.37
CA MET A 185 9.61 -65.35 -21.44
C MET A 185 10.04 -65.07 -19.96
N PRO A 186 9.23 -65.31 -18.90
CA PRO A 186 8.74 -64.26 -18.01
C PRO A 186 9.16 -64.43 -16.53
N ARG A 187 8.98 -63.38 -15.71
CA ARG A 187 8.51 -63.42 -14.29
C ARG A 187 8.80 -62.10 -13.57
N SER A 188 7.75 -61.43 -13.14
CA SER A 188 7.38 -61.23 -11.72
C SER A 188 6.62 -59.93 -11.57
N ASN A 189 5.37 -60.05 -11.13
CA ASN A 189 4.57 -58.94 -10.65
C ASN A 189 5.28 -58.34 -9.44
N VAL A 190 5.69 -57.07 -9.54
CA VAL A 190 5.93 -56.22 -8.38
C VAL A 190 5.07 -54.99 -8.58
N VAL A 191 4.08 -54.88 -7.72
CA VAL A 191 3.29 -53.68 -7.47
C VAL A 191 4.28 -52.60 -7.04
N GLU A 192 4.51 -51.60 -7.89
CA GLU A 192 5.26 -50.41 -7.50
C GLU A 192 4.32 -49.53 -6.66
N GLN A 193 4.24 -49.88 -5.38
CA GLN A 193 3.71 -49.03 -4.33
C GLN A 193 4.49 -47.71 -4.34
N GLN A 194 3.74 -46.62 -4.48
CA GLN A 194 4.18 -45.28 -4.13
C GLN A 194 4.87 -45.33 -2.77
N SER A 195 6.18 -45.08 -2.78
CA SER A 195 6.94 -44.89 -1.55
C SER A 195 6.59 -43.52 -0.97
N PRO A 196 6.20 -43.42 0.32
CA PRO A 196 6.13 -42.13 0.98
C PRO A 196 7.56 -41.68 1.28
N SER A 197 7.95 -40.53 0.73
CA SER A 197 9.18 -39.82 1.12
C SER A 197 9.06 -39.35 2.57
N ILE A 198 9.40 -40.22 3.51
CA ILE A 198 9.72 -39.86 4.90
C ILE A 198 11.19 -39.47 4.89
N GLY A 199 11.48 -38.18 4.80
CA GLY A 199 12.85 -37.70 4.75
C GLY A 199 12.98 -36.18 4.70
N THR A 200 12.36 -35.45 5.64
CA THR A 200 12.50 -33.98 5.69
C THR A 200 12.66 -33.41 7.09
N THR A 201 12.77 -34.22 8.14
CA THR A 201 12.80 -33.69 9.52
C THR A 201 14.21 -33.29 9.99
N ASP A 202 15.28 -33.93 9.47
CA ASP A 202 16.66 -33.69 9.96
C ASP A 202 17.40 -32.52 9.28
N GLN A 203 16.83 -31.93 8.22
CA GLN A 203 17.53 -30.90 7.44
C GLN A 203 17.37 -29.47 8.00
N TRP A 204 16.43 -29.24 8.92
CA TRP A 204 16.04 -27.88 9.34
C TRP A 204 16.87 -27.29 10.49
N TYR A 205 17.59 -28.11 11.26
CA TYR A 205 18.46 -27.63 12.35
C TYR A 205 19.70 -26.86 11.86
N ASN A 206 20.02 -26.95 10.56
CA ASN A 206 21.17 -26.27 9.94
C ASN A 206 20.79 -25.00 9.15
N GLU A 207 19.57 -24.49 9.30
CA GLU A 207 19.09 -23.29 8.59
C GLU A 207 19.94 -22.05 8.93
N ALA A 208 20.65 -21.49 7.95
CA ALA A 208 21.54 -20.36 8.15
C ALA A 208 20.80 -19.01 8.34
N ASP A 209 19.52 -18.93 7.95
CA ASP A 209 18.72 -17.71 8.08
C ASP A 209 17.88 -17.74 9.38
N PRO A 210 18.14 -16.82 10.33
CA PRO A 210 17.40 -16.77 11.59
C PRO A 210 15.92 -16.37 11.41
N ASP A 211 15.58 -15.61 10.38
CA ASP A 211 14.19 -15.21 10.11
C ASP A 211 13.38 -16.41 9.58
N LEU A 212 13.98 -17.21 8.70
CA LEU A 212 13.37 -18.43 8.17
C LEU A 212 13.13 -19.47 9.28
N ARG A 213 14.13 -19.69 10.12
CA ARG A 213 14.03 -20.61 11.27
C ARG A 213 12.89 -20.23 12.21
N ARG A 214 12.84 -18.96 12.64
CA ARG A 214 11.78 -18.45 13.53
C ARG A 214 10.38 -18.58 12.92
N LEU A 215 10.26 -18.45 11.60
CA LEU A 215 8.98 -18.60 10.92
C LEU A 215 8.54 -20.07 10.88
N ARG A 216 9.46 -21.00 10.65
CA ARG A 216 9.16 -22.44 10.71
C ARG A 216 8.78 -22.87 12.13
N GLU A 217 9.55 -22.46 13.14
CA GLU A 217 9.22 -22.70 14.56
C GLU A 217 7.84 -22.15 14.92
N TYR A 218 7.50 -20.93 14.47
CA TYR A 218 6.17 -20.35 14.71
C TYR A 218 5.04 -21.15 14.03
N LEU A 219 5.25 -21.62 12.80
CA LEU A 219 4.25 -22.43 12.10
C LEU A 219 4.08 -23.81 12.75
N GLU A 220 5.17 -24.41 13.23
CA GLU A 220 5.15 -25.67 13.97
C GLU A 220 4.41 -25.54 15.31
N GLU A 221 4.69 -24.49 16.09
CA GLU A 221 3.99 -24.18 17.36
C GLU A 221 2.47 -24.02 17.17
N HIS A 222 2.02 -23.66 15.97
CA HIS A 222 0.60 -23.46 15.64
C HIS A 222 0.03 -24.59 14.76
N ASP A 223 0.67 -25.77 14.73
CA ASP A 223 0.25 -26.94 13.95
C ASP A 223 -0.01 -26.63 12.47
N SER A 224 0.67 -25.63 11.92
CA SER A 224 0.41 -25.04 10.59
C SER A 224 1.57 -25.23 9.62
N LEU A 225 2.58 -26.02 10.00
CA LEU A 225 3.78 -26.23 9.19
C LEU A 225 3.49 -26.94 7.86
N TYR A 226 2.56 -27.90 7.87
CA TYR A 226 2.07 -28.62 6.68
C TYR A 226 1.50 -27.69 5.59
N LEU A 227 1.13 -26.44 5.94
CA LEU A 227 0.65 -25.47 4.96
C LEU A 227 1.74 -25.03 3.99
N LEU A 228 3.02 -25.22 4.32
CA LEU A 228 4.12 -24.95 3.39
C LEU A 228 4.16 -25.96 2.24
N ASP A 229 3.65 -27.18 2.42
CA ASP A 229 3.58 -28.20 1.36
C ASP A 229 2.57 -27.81 0.25
N ASN A 230 1.74 -26.79 0.50
CA ASN A 230 0.79 -26.25 -0.46
C ASN A 230 1.39 -25.21 -1.42
N ILE A 231 2.64 -24.80 -1.21
CA ILE A 231 3.32 -23.79 -2.03
C ILE A 231 4.65 -24.33 -2.57
N PRO A 232 5.10 -23.86 -3.75
CA PRO A 232 6.42 -24.21 -4.29
C PRO A 232 7.53 -23.82 -3.32
N ASP A 233 8.62 -24.58 -3.31
CA ASP A 233 9.80 -24.23 -2.53
C ASP A 233 10.48 -22.98 -3.09
N ALA A 234 11.36 -22.38 -2.28
CA ALA A 234 12.12 -21.21 -2.70
C ALA A 234 13.05 -21.48 -3.90
N GLU A 235 13.44 -22.74 -4.09
CA GLU A 235 14.28 -23.20 -5.20
C GLU A 235 13.48 -23.36 -6.50
N ASP A 236 12.19 -23.65 -6.39
CA ASP A 236 11.28 -23.84 -7.54
C ASP A 236 10.81 -22.50 -8.14
N VAL A 237 10.91 -21.41 -7.37
CA VAL A 237 10.54 -20.08 -7.85
C VAL A 237 11.74 -19.36 -8.49
N LYS A 238 11.47 -18.70 -9.63
CA LYS A 238 12.52 -18.05 -10.41
C LYS A 238 12.89 -16.69 -9.82
N PHE A 239 14.08 -16.61 -9.23
CA PHE A 239 14.75 -15.35 -8.93
C PHE A 239 15.71 -14.95 -10.05
N VAL A 240 15.80 -13.65 -10.33
CA VAL A 240 16.71 -13.07 -11.32
C VAL A 240 17.53 -11.98 -10.65
N ASP A 241 18.83 -11.94 -10.90
CA ASP A 241 19.68 -10.87 -10.39
C ASP A 241 19.29 -9.52 -11.00
N GLN A 242 19.38 -8.46 -10.20
CA GLN A 242 19.03 -7.11 -10.63
C GLN A 242 20.00 -6.09 -10.00
N THR A 243 20.56 -5.21 -10.84
CA THR A 243 21.54 -4.19 -10.43
C THR A 243 21.05 -2.75 -10.64
N TYR A 244 19.87 -2.57 -11.22
CA TYR A 244 19.38 -1.26 -11.64
C TYR A 244 18.45 -0.59 -10.61
N ILE A 245 17.83 -1.34 -9.69
CA ILE A 245 17.09 -0.78 -8.56
C ILE A 245 18.00 -0.83 -7.34
N LEU A 246 18.82 0.21 -7.17
CA LEU A 246 19.84 0.29 -6.12
C LEU A 246 19.28 0.20 -4.69
N GLU A 247 18.04 0.65 -4.50
CA GLU A 247 17.37 0.65 -3.19
C GLU A 247 16.73 -0.71 -2.84
N ALA A 248 16.75 -1.66 -3.77
CA ALA A 248 16.11 -2.96 -3.64
C ALA A 248 17.10 -4.09 -3.38
N GLN A 249 16.58 -5.21 -2.88
CA GLN A 249 17.33 -6.46 -2.74
C GLN A 249 17.96 -6.87 -4.08
N PRO A 250 19.13 -7.56 -4.08
CA PRO A 250 19.92 -7.81 -5.28
C PRO A 250 19.23 -8.73 -6.30
N LYS A 251 18.10 -9.34 -5.92
CA LYS A 251 17.30 -10.21 -6.78
C LYS A 251 15.86 -9.70 -6.88
N LYS A 252 15.23 -10.01 -7.99
CA LYS A 252 13.79 -9.86 -8.25
C LYS A 252 13.16 -11.24 -8.43
N LEU A 253 11.92 -11.37 -7.98
CA LEU A 253 11.14 -12.60 -8.05
C LEU A 253 10.22 -12.54 -9.27
N PHE A 254 10.24 -13.57 -10.11
CA PHE A 254 9.28 -13.72 -11.19
C PHE A 254 7.92 -14.15 -10.62
N VAL A 255 6.87 -13.39 -10.91
CA VAL A 255 5.52 -13.60 -10.36
C VAL A 255 4.52 -14.05 -11.43
N GLY A 256 4.82 -13.84 -12.71
CA GLY A 256 4.04 -14.32 -13.85
C GLY A 256 4.14 -13.40 -15.04
N SER A 257 3.10 -13.35 -15.89
CA SER A 257 3.10 -12.58 -17.13
C SER A 257 1.91 -11.62 -17.24
N HIS A 258 2.15 -10.49 -17.89
CA HIS A 258 1.16 -9.46 -18.13
C HIS A 258 0.12 -9.96 -19.14
N ALA A 259 -1.16 -10.01 -18.73
CA ALA A 259 -2.23 -10.66 -19.49
C ALA A 259 -2.41 -10.18 -20.94
N LYS A 260 -2.03 -8.94 -21.27
CA LYS A 260 -2.18 -8.38 -22.62
C LYS A 260 -0.94 -8.54 -23.49
N SER A 261 0.23 -8.21 -22.95
CA SER A 261 1.48 -8.19 -23.73
C SER A 261 2.28 -9.48 -23.64
N GLY A 262 2.00 -10.33 -22.64
CA GLY A 262 2.80 -11.53 -22.35
C GLY A 262 4.12 -11.23 -21.64
N ASP A 263 4.45 -9.94 -21.42
CA ASP A 263 5.69 -9.52 -20.77
C ASP A 263 5.78 -10.00 -19.32
N ASP A 264 7.01 -10.23 -18.85
CA ASP A 264 7.26 -10.74 -17.51
C ASP A 264 6.88 -9.73 -16.43
N ILE A 265 6.26 -10.21 -15.36
CA ILE A 265 5.97 -9.46 -14.14
C ILE A 265 6.96 -9.89 -13.07
N TYR A 266 7.72 -8.93 -12.56
CA TYR A 266 8.64 -9.14 -11.46
C TYR A 266 8.22 -8.39 -10.21
N ALA A 267 8.40 -9.02 -9.06
CA ALA A 267 8.35 -8.39 -7.75
C ALA A 267 9.75 -8.15 -7.21
N TYR A 268 9.94 -7.03 -6.51
CA TYR A 268 11.19 -6.70 -5.85
C TYR A 268 10.92 -6.09 -4.48
N MET A 269 11.85 -6.31 -3.57
CA MET A 269 11.78 -5.82 -2.20
C MET A 269 12.66 -4.58 -2.05
N VAL A 270 12.08 -3.43 -1.72
CA VAL A 270 12.77 -2.13 -1.58
C VAL A 270 12.75 -1.66 -0.12
N ARG A 271 13.88 -1.19 0.40
CA ARG A 271 13.95 -0.64 1.76
C ARG A 271 13.53 0.82 1.76
N LEU A 272 12.42 1.15 2.42
CA LEU A 272 11.99 2.54 2.55
C LEU A 272 12.76 3.21 3.70
N GLN A 273 13.84 3.93 3.36
CA GLN A 273 14.72 4.58 4.35
C GLN A 273 13.95 5.44 5.37
N LEU A 274 12.95 6.21 4.92
CA LEU A 274 12.15 7.09 5.78
C LEU A 274 11.19 6.36 6.73
N ARG A 275 10.82 5.11 6.41
CA ARG A 275 9.82 4.35 7.19
C ARG A 275 10.42 3.19 7.96
N GLY A 276 11.66 2.82 7.66
CA GLY A 276 12.37 1.74 8.32
C GLY A 276 11.84 0.34 8.01
N PHE A 277 11.05 0.17 6.96
CA PHE A 277 10.54 -1.15 6.55
C PHE A 277 10.70 -1.44 5.05
N HIS A 278 10.71 -2.72 4.69
CA HIS A 278 10.74 -3.19 3.31
C HIS A 278 9.33 -3.20 2.69
N GLU A 279 9.21 -2.58 1.53
CA GLU A 279 8.01 -2.58 0.69
C GLU A 279 8.20 -3.53 -0.50
N ILE A 280 7.16 -4.26 -0.88
CA ILE A 280 7.16 -5.05 -2.11
C ILE A 280 6.54 -4.21 -3.22
N ARG A 281 7.24 -4.15 -4.36
CA ARG A 281 6.77 -3.45 -5.57
C ARG A 281 6.81 -4.39 -6.77
N PHE A 282 5.96 -4.11 -7.75
CA PHE A 282 5.85 -4.90 -8.97
C PHE A 282 6.12 -4.02 -10.18
N TYR A 283 6.65 -4.62 -11.23
CA TYR A 283 6.74 -3.98 -12.53
C TYR A 283 6.70 -5.01 -13.66
N VAL A 284 6.28 -4.56 -14.83
CA VAL A 284 6.29 -5.33 -16.07
C VAL A 284 7.60 -5.04 -16.82
N GLU A 285 8.32 -6.07 -17.22
CA GLU A 285 9.56 -5.99 -17.99
C GLU A 285 9.32 -6.44 -19.42
N GLY A 286 9.27 -5.47 -20.34
CA GLY A 286 9.06 -5.75 -21.76
C GLY A 286 10.33 -6.25 -22.45
N ALA A 287 10.16 -6.87 -23.63
CA ALA A 287 11.25 -7.41 -24.45
C ALA A 287 12.38 -6.41 -24.79
N HIS A 288 12.07 -5.11 -24.77
CA HIS A 288 13.03 -4.03 -25.06
C HIS A 288 13.64 -3.40 -23.80
N GLY A 289 13.45 -4.03 -22.63
CA GLY A 289 13.94 -3.54 -21.34
C GLY A 289 13.13 -2.38 -20.74
N TYR A 290 12.00 -2.01 -21.36
CA TYR A 290 11.07 -1.03 -20.79
C TYR A 290 10.41 -1.60 -19.54
N LYS A 291 10.38 -0.79 -18.48
CA LYS A 291 9.86 -1.18 -17.16
C LYS A 291 8.67 -0.30 -16.82
N THR A 292 7.51 -0.92 -16.67
CA THR A 292 6.29 -0.21 -16.26
C THR A 292 5.93 -0.61 -14.85
N ILE A 293 5.91 0.35 -13.92
CA ILE A 293 5.52 0.09 -12.53
C ILE A 293 4.08 -0.43 -12.51
N LEU A 294 3.90 -1.57 -11.85
CA LEU A 294 2.63 -2.25 -11.72
C LEU A 294 2.14 -2.13 -10.27
N PRO A 295 0.96 -1.54 -10.02
CA PRO A 295 0.36 -1.55 -8.68
C PRO A 295 0.02 -2.98 -8.25
N ALA A 296 0.18 -3.28 -6.95
CA ALA A 296 -0.19 -4.58 -6.39
C ALA A 296 -1.68 -4.91 -6.61
N GLU A 297 -2.55 -3.89 -6.64
CA GLU A 297 -3.97 -3.98 -6.96
C GLU A 297 -4.24 -4.55 -8.37
N ALA A 298 -3.36 -4.24 -9.30
CA ALA A 298 -3.49 -4.63 -10.70
C ALA A 298 -2.82 -6.00 -10.96
N THR A 299 -1.91 -6.42 -10.09
CA THR A 299 -1.10 -7.64 -10.27
C THR A 299 -1.98 -8.90 -10.36
N GLY A 300 -3.00 -9.01 -9.50
CA GLY A 300 -3.96 -10.13 -9.51
C GLY A 300 -4.86 -10.21 -10.75
N LYS A 301 -4.85 -9.21 -11.64
CA LYS A 301 -5.60 -9.23 -12.90
C LYS A 301 -4.79 -9.80 -14.08
N HIS A 302 -3.55 -10.20 -13.82
CA HIS A 302 -2.64 -10.73 -14.83
C HIS A 302 -2.44 -12.24 -14.66
N ARG A 303 -1.70 -12.86 -15.57
CA ARG A 303 -1.41 -14.31 -15.55
C ARG A 303 -0.29 -14.59 -14.56
N ILE A 304 -0.60 -14.48 -13.27
CA ILE A 304 0.33 -14.73 -12.19
C ILE A 304 0.37 -16.22 -11.82
N LEU A 305 1.52 -16.70 -11.36
CA LEU A 305 1.78 -18.09 -11.04
C LEU A 305 1.33 -18.44 -9.62
N HIS A 306 1.14 -19.73 -9.35
CA HIS A 306 1.01 -20.26 -7.99
C HIS A 306 2.33 -20.01 -7.23
N PRO A 307 2.29 -19.57 -5.95
CA PRO A 307 1.11 -19.37 -5.10
C PRO A 307 0.49 -17.98 -5.16
N PHE A 308 1.09 -17.06 -5.91
CA PHE A 308 0.64 -15.67 -6.01
C PHE A 308 -0.80 -15.56 -6.55
N SER A 309 -1.17 -16.41 -7.51
CA SER A 309 -2.53 -16.47 -8.07
C SER A 309 -3.59 -16.81 -7.01
N LYS A 310 -3.24 -17.61 -6.00
CA LYS A 310 -4.12 -18.04 -4.90
C LYS A 310 -4.18 -17.05 -3.75
N THR A 311 -3.54 -15.89 -3.86
CA THR A 311 -3.66 -14.82 -2.85
C THR A 311 -4.91 -13.94 -3.06
N TYR A 312 -5.59 -14.13 -4.20
CA TYR A 312 -6.81 -13.42 -4.60
C TYR A 312 -8.01 -14.36 -4.58
N PRO A 313 -9.22 -13.83 -4.31
CA PRO A 313 -10.44 -14.62 -4.42
C PRO A 313 -10.68 -15.05 -5.87
N ARG A 314 -11.23 -16.26 -6.07
CA ARG A 314 -11.67 -16.74 -7.39
C ARG A 314 -12.71 -15.84 -8.06
N SER A 315 -13.45 -15.03 -7.30
CA SER A 315 -14.48 -14.14 -7.84
C SER A 315 -13.87 -12.92 -8.55
N ILE A 316 -14.48 -12.48 -9.66
CA ILE A 316 -14.04 -11.33 -10.50
C ILE A 316 -14.37 -9.98 -9.81
N GLY A 317 -14.11 -9.90 -8.51
CA GLY A 317 -14.34 -8.73 -7.67
C GLY A 317 -13.17 -7.74 -7.69
N PRO A 318 -13.38 -6.51 -7.18
CA PRO A 318 -12.30 -5.56 -6.99
C PRO A 318 -11.36 -6.01 -5.86
N SER A 319 -10.07 -6.17 -6.18
CA SER A 319 -9.03 -6.59 -5.22
C SER A 319 -9.08 -5.83 -3.89
N GLU A 320 -9.23 -6.59 -2.82
CA GLU A 320 -9.23 -6.15 -1.44
C GLU A 320 -7.87 -5.67 -0.97
N GLN A 321 -7.86 -4.92 0.13
CA GLN A 321 -6.61 -4.62 0.82
C GLN A 321 -6.01 -5.91 1.42
N ALA A 322 -6.86 -6.85 1.84
CA ALA A 322 -6.46 -8.15 2.34
C ALA A 322 -5.73 -8.97 1.26
N ASP A 323 -6.26 -9.01 0.03
CA ASP A 323 -5.64 -9.75 -1.09
C ASP A 323 -4.23 -9.22 -1.39
N ARG A 324 -4.09 -7.90 -1.46
CA ARG A 324 -2.79 -7.24 -1.63
C ARG A 324 -1.83 -7.56 -0.50
N ALA A 325 -2.32 -7.54 0.74
CA ALA A 325 -1.51 -7.88 1.89
C ALA A 325 -1.00 -9.33 1.77
N ARG A 326 -1.87 -10.29 1.45
CA ARG A 326 -1.49 -11.70 1.22
C ARG A 326 -0.45 -11.84 0.11
N LEU A 327 -0.66 -11.20 -1.05
CA LEU A 327 0.34 -11.20 -2.12
C LEU A 327 1.69 -10.69 -1.64
N THR A 328 1.72 -9.55 -0.96
CA THR A 328 2.98 -8.98 -0.47
C THR A 328 3.64 -9.85 0.61
N LEU A 329 2.86 -10.51 1.46
CA LEU A 329 3.37 -11.46 2.47
C LEU A 329 4.03 -12.66 1.79
N MET A 330 3.37 -13.25 0.78
CA MET A 330 3.94 -14.39 0.04
C MET A 330 5.22 -14.02 -0.69
N VAL A 331 5.28 -12.84 -1.32
CA VAL A 331 6.54 -12.37 -1.91
C VAL A 331 7.61 -12.22 -0.84
N LYS A 332 7.32 -11.59 0.30
CA LYS A 332 8.28 -11.45 1.40
C LYS A 332 8.77 -12.81 1.91
N TRP A 333 7.87 -13.79 2.02
CA TRP A 333 8.22 -15.16 2.41
C TRP A 333 9.26 -15.75 1.48
N TYR A 334 9.06 -15.69 0.16
CA TYR A 334 10.06 -16.20 -0.79
C TYR A 334 11.41 -15.48 -0.71
N PHE A 335 11.43 -14.17 -0.46
CA PHE A 335 12.69 -13.45 -0.25
C PHE A 335 13.44 -13.91 1.02
N ILE A 336 12.71 -14.25 2.09
CA ILE A 336 13.30 -14.83 3.31
C ILE A 336 13.73 -16.28 3.05
N ALA A 337 12.86 -17.09 2.46
CA ALA A 337 13.09 -18.50 2.19
C ALA A 337 14.28 -18.73 1.25
N ALA A 338 14.50 -17.84 0.28
CA ALA A 338 15.67 -17.86 -0.60
C ALA A 338 16.95 -17.30 0.04
N GLY A 339 16.91 -16.90 1.33
CA GLY A 339 18.03 -16.29 2.05
C GLY A 339 18.49 -14.94 1.49
N ILE A 340 17.62 -14.24 0.75
CA ILE A 340 17.93 -12.94 0.15
C ILE A 340 17.66 -11.82 1.18
N ALA A 341 16.56 -11.94 1.92
CA ALA A 341 16.13 -10.97 2.92
C ALA A 341 16.38 -11.50 4.34
N LYS A 342 17.57 -11.24 4.87
CA LYS A 342 18.02 -11.73 6.20
C LYS A 342 17.78 -10.70 7.31
N ASP A 343 17.29 -11.15 8.48
CA ASP A 343 17.07 -10.35 9.71
C ASP A 343 16.49 -8.95 9.44
N CYS A 344 15.40 -8.90 8.68
CA CYS A 344 14.77 -7.63 8.33
C CYS A 344 13.26 -7.65 8.47
N VAL A 345 12.60 -8.67 7.94
CA VAL A 345 11.13 -8.68 7.88
C VAL A 345 10.52 -8.87 9.27
N LEU A 346 11.07 -9.78 10.08
CA LEU A 346 10.54 -10.03 11.43
C LEU A 346 10.86 -8.89 12.41
N ARG A 347 12.01 -8.25 12.25
CA ARG A 347 12.38 -7.06 13.03
C ARG A 347 11.45 -5.88 12.75
N GLU A 348 11.00 -5.74 11.51
CA GLU A 348 10.13 -4.65 11.08
C GLU A 348 8.67 -4.83 11.51
N THR A 349 8.18 -6.06 11.57
CA THR A 349 6.78 -6.29 11.94
C THR A 349 6.58 -7.57 12.73
N LYS A 350 6.30 -7.41 14.03
CA LYS A 350 6.04 -8.51 14.97
C LYS A 350 4.86 -9.40 14.56
N SER A 351 3.84 -8.86 13.91
CA SER A 351 2.68 -9.61 13.43
C SER A 351 2.89 -10.25 12.06
N TYR A 352 4.11 -10.30 11.54
CA TYR A 352 4.39 -10.97 10.27
C TYR A 352 4.13 -12.48 10.32
N PRO A 353 4.60 -13.26 11.32
CA PRO A 353 4.37 -14.70 11.38
C PRO A 353 2.88 -15.07 11.39
N GLU A 354 2.09 -14.42 12.25
CA GLU A 354 0.63 -14.62 12.33
C GLU A 354 -0.07 -14.33 10.99
N ARG A 355 0.31 -13.24 10.32
CA ARG A 355 -0.27 -12.87 9.02
C ARG A 355 0.18 -13.79 7.89
N LEU A 356 1.40 -14.33 7.95
CA LEU A 356 1.87 -15.33 7.01
C LEU A 356 1.06 -16.63 7.16
N ARG A 357 0.88 -17.12 8.39
CA ARG A 357 0.03 -18.28 8.70
C ARG A 357 -1.38 -18.12 8.10
N ALA A 358 -2.03 -17.00 8.39
CA ALA A 358 -3.36 -16.69 7.82
C ALA A 358 -3.38 -16.57 6.29
N ALA A 359 -2.26 -16.19 5.66
CA ALA A 359 -2.15 -16.16 4.20
C ALA A 359 -1.99 -17.56 3.60
N LEU A 360 -1.25 -18.44 4.28
CA LEU A 360 -1.07 -19.84 3.90
C LEU A 360 -2.37 -20.64 4.05
N GLU A 361 -3.10 -20.45 5.15
CA GLU A 361 -4.44 -21.03 5.35
C GLU A 361 -5.38 -20.61 4.21
N TYR A 362 -5.39 -19.32 3.87
CA TYR A 362 -6.18 -18.81 2.75
C TYR A 362 -5.80 -19.45 1.41
N ILE A 363 -4.51 -19.67 1.15
CA ILE A 363 -4.05 -20.32 -0.09
C ILE A 363 -4.51 -21.77 -0.12
N ALA A 364 -4.38 -22.51 1.00
CA ALA A 364 -4.87 -23.88 1.11
C ALA A 364 -6.38 -23.96 0.84
N ASP A 365 -7.18 -23.06 1.44
CA ASP A 365 -8.62 -22.95 1.18
C ASP A 365 -8.92 -22.69 -0.31
N GLU A 366 -8.15 -21.80 -0.96
CA GLU A 366 -8.29 -21.49 -2.39
C GLU A 366 -7.81 -22.60 -3.33
N MET A 367 -7.03 -23.57 -2.83
CA MET A 367 -6.69 -24.78 -3.57
C MET A 367 -7.78 -25.86 -3.43
N GLY A 368 -8.57 -25.82 -2.36
CA GLY A 368 -9.70 -26.74 -2.16
C GLY A 368 -9.21 -28.19 -1.99
N PRO A 369 -9.78 -29.18 -2.71
CA PRO A 369 -9.39 -30.59 -2.56
C PRO A 369 -7.92 -30.89 -2.88
N ALA A 370 -7.25 -30.02 -3.63
CA ALA A 370 -5.84 -30.18 -3.99
C ALA A 370 -4.88 -29.76 -2.85
N ALA A 371 -5.40 -29.18 -1.76
CA ALA A 371 -4.59 -28.81 -0.61
C ALA A 371 -4.23 -30.01 0.27
N VAL A 372 -2.98 -30.04 0.72
CA VAL A 372 -2.52 -30.90 1.81
C VAL A 372 -3.31 -30.55 3.06
N LYS A 373 -4.02 -31.55 3.59
CA LYS A 373 -4.80 -31.44 4.81
C LYS A 373 -3.91 -31.65 6.02
N LEU A 374 -4.36 -31.12 7.16
CA LEU A 374 -3.74 -31.40 8.45
C LEU A 374 -3.60 -32.93 8.61
N PRO A 375 -2.41 -33.45 8.98
CA PRO A 375 -2.26 -34.86 9.31
C PRO A 375 -3.28 -35.21 10.38
N GLU A 376 -4.24 -36.09 10.07
CA GLU A 376 -5.19 -36.55 11.08
C GLU A 376 -4.37 -37.22 12.20
N PRO A 377 -4.60 -36.87 13.48
CA PRO A 377 -3.95 -37.57 14.56
C PRO A 377 -4.38 -39.03 14.47
N THR A 378 -3.44 -39.91 14.13
CA THR A 378 -3.65 -41.34 14.12
C THR A 378 -4.24 -41.73 15.46
N ALA A 379 -5.53 -42.07 15.46
CA ALA A 379 -6.16 -42.70 16.60
C ALA A 379 -5.32 -43.93 16.93
N THR A 380 -4.72 -43.89 18.11
CA THR A 380 -3.98 -44.99 18.71
C THR A 380 -4.77 -46.28 18.51
N GLU A 381 -4.17 -47.20 17.76
CA GLU A 381 -4.39 -48.63 17.92
C GLU A 381 -4.21 -48.95 19.41
N ASP A 382 -5.31 -49.21 20.10
CA ASP A 382 -5.27 -49.81 21.43
C ASP A 382 -6.30 -50.95 21.49
N VAL A 383 -5.76 -52.15 21.28
CA VAL A 383 -6.03 -53.38 22.04
C VAL A 383 -7.50 -53.76 22.24
N THR A 384 -7.91 -54.77 21.50
CA THR A 384 -8.98 -55.71 21.88
C THR A 384 -8.82 -56.18 23.32
N PRO A 385 -9.94 -56.31 24.05
CA PRO A 385 -10.22 -57.64 24.59
C PRO A 385 -11.61 -58.13 24.27
N ASP A 386 -11.61 -59.45 24.19
CA ASP A 386 -12.63 -60.41 23.88
C ASP A 386 -13.79 -60.44 24.90
N ASP A 387 -14.94 -60.86 24.36
CA ASP A 387 -15.99 -61.68 24.96
C ASP A 387 -16.93 -61.16 26.08
N GLY A 388 -18.22 -61.51 25.95
CA GLY A 388 -19.14 -61.63 27.08
C GLY A 388 -20.48 -60.87 27.06
N SER A 389 -21.43 -61.37 26.25
CA SER A 389 -22.84 -61.63 26.63
C SER A 389 -23.83 -60.54 27.12
N GLU A 390 -24.96 -60.53 26.39
CA GLU A 390 -26.36 -60.58 26.86
C GLU A 390 -27.08 -59.37 27.49
N SER A 391 -28.12 -58.95 26.75
CA SER A 391 -29.54 -58.96 27.19
C SER A 391 -30.19 -57.68 27.73
N SER A 392 -31.32 -57.37 27.09
CA SER A 392 -32.62 -57.01 27.69
C SER A 392 -33.11 -55.55 27.59
N TYR A 393 -34.23 -55.42 26.88
CA TYR A 393 -35.39 -54.55 27.13
C TYR A 393 -35.25 -53.02 27.09
N ALA A 394 -35.93 -52.44 26.10
CA ALA A 394 -36.58 -51.13 26.16
C ALA A 394 -37.90 -51.23 26.98
N PRO A 395 -38.78 -50.20 27.05
CA PRO A 395 -38.62 -48.74 27.09
C PRO A 395 -39.37 -48.14 28.32
N GLU A 396 -39.08 -46.92 28.78
CA GLU A 396 -40.13 -46.09 29.40
C GLU A 396 -39.89 -44.58 29.27
N GLU A 397 -41.00 -43.90 29.12
CA GLU A 397 -41.23 -42.48 28.92
C GLU A 397 -40.85 -41.66 30.15
N SER A 398 -40.32 -40.45 29.96
CA SER A 398 -40.61 -39.36 30.90
C SER A 398 -40.49 -38.00 30.23
N TYR A 399 -41.65 -37.43 29.96
CA TYR A 399 -41.87 -36.00 29.88
C TYR A 399 -41.25 -35.32 31.11
N ASN A 400 -40.57 -34.19 30.92
CA ASN A 400 -40.77 -32.95 31.68
C ASN A 400 -39.86 -31.84 31.13
N GLN A 401 -40.48 -30.87 30.47
CA GLN A 401 -40.05 -29.48 30.57
C GLN A 401 -40.36 -28.96 31.98
N PRO A 402 -39.61 -27.96 32.47
CA PRO A 402 -40.28 -26.67 32.63
C PRO A 402 -39.44 -25.50 32.11
N ALA A 403 -40.13 -24.61 31.39
CA ALA A 403 -39.76 -23.21 31.27
C ALA A 403 -39.99 -22.49 32.61
N LEU A 404 -39.12 -21.54 32.96
CA LEU A 404 -39.45 -20.10 33.15
C LEU A 404 -38.31 -19.35 33.88
N SER A 405 -37.92 -18.24 33.25
CA SER A 405 -37.61 -16.93 33.83
C SER A 405 -36.56 -16.78 34.95
N CYS A 406 -35.48 -16.04 34.63
CA CYS A 406 -35.00 -14.94 35.48
C CYS A 406 -34.46 -13.79 34.61
N GLU A 407 -35.04 -12.62 34.84
CA GLU A 407 -34.74 -11.29 34.28
C GLU A 407 -33.45 -10.68 34.88
N PRO A 408 -32.98 -9.52 34.36
CA PRO A 408 -31.62 -9.01 34.53
C PRO A 408 -31.44 -8.14 35.78
N LEU A 409 -30.20 -8.10 36.29
CA LEU A 409 -29.74 -7.19 37.35
C LEU A 409 -28.84 -6.08 36.77
N PRO A 410 -28.70 -4.93 37.46
CA PRO A 410 -28.91 -3.63 36.84
C PRO A 410 -27.65 -2.77 36.77
N ASN A 411 -27.77 -1.74 35.94
CA ASN A 411 -26.86 -0.60 35.81
C ASN A 411 -26.54 0.06 37.16
N LEU A 412 -25.25 0.34 37.40
CA LEU A 412 -24.79 1.31 38.38
C LEU A 412 -23.94 2.41 37.69
N PRO A 413 -24.24 3.70 37.94
CA PRO A 413 -23.65 4.83 37.23
C PRO A 413 -22.26 5.20 37.78
N CYS A 414 -21.29 5.35 36.88
CA CYS A 414 -19.99 5.93 37.19
C CYS A 414 -20.04 7.45 36.97
N PHE A 415 -19.97 8.22 38.06
CA PHE A 415 -19.89 9.68 38.04
C PHE A 415 -18.47 10.16 37.66
N PRO A 416 -18.32 11.30 36.97
CA PRO A 416 -17.02 11.89 36.65
C PRO A 416 -16.45 12.71 37.82
N PRO A 417 -15.12 12.83 37.94
CA PRO A 417 -14.54 13.70 38.95
C PRO A 417 -14.71 15.17 38.57
N THR A 418 -15.27 15.89 39.53
CA THR A 418 -15.48 17.33 39.54
C THR A 418 -14.16 17.99 39.94
N PHE A 419 -13.60 18.87 39.10
CA PHE A 419 -12.58 19.82 39.54
C PHE A 419 -13.07 21.24 39.30
N ALA A 420 -13.11 21.99 40.41
CA ALA A 420 -13.63 23.33 40.51
C ALA A 420 -12.67 24.40 39.95
N ARG A 421 -13.31 25.42 39.38
CA ARG A 421 -12.88 26.80 39.14
C ARG A 421 -11.65 27.29 39.92
N LYS A 422 -10.72 27.93 39.19
CA LYS A 422 -10.12 29.21 39.59
C LYS A 422 -10.16 30.20 38.40
N SER A 423 -10.43 31.44 38.76
CA SER A 423 -10.75 32.62 37.96
C SER A 423 -9.55 33.28 37.26
N ALA A 424 -9.83 33.86 36.07
CA ALA A 424 -9.44 35.18 35.48
C ALA A 424 -8.13 35.90 35.98
N PRO A 425 -7.39 36.67 35.12
CA PRO A 425 -7.97 37.77 34.35
C PRO A 425 -7.49 38.03 32.92
N SER A 426 -8.30 38.88 32.30
CA SER A 426 -8.27 39.55 31.01
C SER A 426 -7.00 40.32 30.65
N PHE A 427 -6.63 40.29 29.36
CA PHE A 427 -6.11 41.46 28.66
C PHE A 427 -6.82 41.64 27.32
N ALA A 428 -7.17 42.89 27.03
CA ALA A 428 -7.96 43.34 25.90
C ALA A 428 -7.10 44.14 24.91
N ARG A 429 -7.50 44.10 23.63
CA ARG A 429 -7.25 45.06 22.51
C ARG A 429 -5.78 45.14 22.04
N ARG A 430 -5.43 45.28 20.75
CA ARG A 430 -5.99 46.02 19.58
C ARG A 430 -5.26 45.45 18.35
N ALA A 431 -5.90 44.95 17.29
CA ALA A 431 -6.30 45.65 16.07
C ALA A 431 -5.34 46.76 15.58
N ILE A 432 -4.76 46.62 14.37
CA ILE A 432 -4.99 47.45 13.16
C ILE A 432 -3.88 47.23 12.08
N PHE A 433 -4.35 46.89 10.85
CA PHE A 433 -3.94 47.27 9.48
C PHE A 433 -2.46 47.20 9.03
N SER A 434 -2.20 46.47 7.92
CA SER A 434 -1.88 46.96 6.54
C SER A 434 -0.43 47.45 6.44
N GLU A 435 0.34 47.23 5.38
CA GLU A 435 0.05 47.24 3.96
C GLU A 435 1.34 46.76 3.26
N SER A 436 1.22 46.04 2.14
CA SER A 436 2.34 45.83 1.20
C SER A 436 2.75 47.18 0.59
N PRO A 437 3.96 47.29 0.00
CA PRO A 437 3.97 47.19 -1.46
C PRO A 437 5.25 46.63 -2.12
N SER A 438 5.01 45.91 -3.23
CA SER A 438 5.67 45.92 -4.55
C SER A 438 7.17 45.68 -4.75
N GLN A 439 7.41 44.83 -5.76
CA GLN A 439 8.67 44.45 -6.42
C GLN A 439 9.47 45.61 -7.06
N PRO A 440 10.78 45.42 -7.33
CA PRO A 440 11.61 46.31 -8.13
C PRO A 440 11.75 45.83 -9.59
N PRO A 441 12.29 46.67 -10.50
CA PRO A 441 13.02 46.15 -11.65
C PRO A 441 14.47 46.65 -11.74
N LEU A 442 15.35 45.68 -12.02
CA LEU A 442 16.53 45.73 -12.89
C LEU A 442 17.42 46.98 -12.91
N ARG A 443 18.70 46.77 -12.59
CA ARG A 443 19.80 47.15 -13.50
C ARG A 443 21.09 46.39 -13.24
N LYS A 444 21.69 45.95 -14.35
CA LYS A 444 23.02 45.33 -14.49
C LYS A 444 24.11 46.37 -14.23
N SER A 445 25.21 45.97 -13.59
CA SER A 445 26.54 46.50 -13.91
C SER A 445 27.63 45.61 -13.28
N SER A 446 28.46 45.07 -14.15
CA SER A 446 29.81 44.53 -13.90
C SER A 446 30.67 45.46 -13.04
N PHE A 447 31.59 44.92 -12.23
CA PHE A 447 33.02 45.28 -12.24
C PHE A 447 33.85 44.31 -11.37
N ALA A 448 35.11 44.19 -11.75
CA ALA A 448 36.07 43.16 -11.38
C ALA A 448 36.80 43.39 -10.04
N LYS A 449 37.09 42.26 -9.39
CA LYS A 449 38.34 41.84 -8.72
C LYS A 449 39.47 42.88 -8.54
N THR A 450 39.86 43.16 -7.27
CA THR A 450 41.23 43.29 -6.70
C THR A 450 41.09 43.83 -5.27
N SER A 451 41.43 43.04 -4.23
CA SER A 451 42.74 42.85 -3.57
C SER A 451 42.86 43.67 -2.28
N ASN A 452 43.09 42.94 -1.17
CA ASN A 452 43.74 43.28 0.10
C ASN A 452 43.88 44.75 0.49
N PHE A 453 43.43 45.12 1.70
CA PHE A 453 44.36 45.57 2.74
C PHE A 453 43.71 45.47 4.13
N GLU A 454 44.49 44.88 5.02
CA GLU A 454 44.36 44.82 6.47
C GLU A 454 44.73 46.19 7.03
N GLU A 455 43.88 46.80 7.86
CA GLU A 455 44.34 47.78 8.85
C GLU A 455 43.29 47.99 9.94
N THR A 456 43.71 47.69 11.16
CA THR A 456 42.99 47.96 12.40
C THR A 456 43.43 49.34 12.90
N PRO A 457 42.50 50.22 13.32
CA PRO A 457 42.87 51.23 14.30
C PRO A 457 41.94 51.20 15.51
N THR A 458 42.57 50.97 16.65
CA THR A 458 42.06 51.16 18.01
C THR A 458 42.04 52.65 18.33
N LEU A 459 40.88 53.26 18.64
CA LEU A 459 40.82 54.58 19.26
C LEU A 459 39.73 54.72 20.34
N LYS A 460 40.22 54.73 21.59
CA LYS A 460 39.92 55.62 22.71
C LYS A 460 38.47 56.10 22.92
N ALA A 461 37.93 55.66 24.06
CA ALA A 461 36.79 56.25 24.74
C ALA A 461 37.01 57.74 25.05
N SER A 462 36.09 58.59 24.58
CA SER A 462 35.95 59.98 25.01
C SER A 462 34.51 60.20 25.47
N SER A 463 34.37 60.41 26.77
CA SER A 463 33.12 60.77 27.45
C SER A 463 32.76 62.23 27.14
N ARG A 464 31.64 62.47 26.44
CA ARG A 464 30.80 63.69 26.54
C ARG A 464 29.58 63.63 25.61
N SER A 465 28.43 64.08 26.14
CA SER A 465 27.19 64.47 25.45
C SER A 465 26.14 63.39 25.13
N ALA A 466 25.20 63.20 26.07
CA ALA A 466 23.96 62.44 25.93
C ALA A 466 22.89 63.10 25.02
N LYS A 467 23.30 63.84 23.98
CA LYS A 467 22.39 64.46 22.98
C LYS A 467 22.74 64.11 21.51
N ARG A 468 23.74 63.25 21.26
CA ARG A 468 24.09 62.74 19.91
C ARG A 468 23.78 61.25 19.66
N SER A 469 23.19 60.57 20.66
CA SER A 469 23.01 59.10 20.66
C SER A 469 22.11 58.55 19.55
N ALA A 470 21.24 59.36 18.94
CA ALA A 470 20.33 58.90 17.90
C ALA A 470 21.03 58.73 16.53
N GLU A 471 22.05 59.57 16.24
CA GLU A 471 22.81 59.47 14.99
C GLU A 471 23.78 58.28 15.04
N ASP A 472 24.48 58.07 16.16
CA ASP A 472 25.41 56.93 16.33
C ASP A 472 24.71 55.56 16.27
N GLU A 473 23.49 55.45 16.78
CA GLU A 473 22.69 54.22 16.68
C GLU A 473 22.32 53.90 15.22
N SER A 474 22.08 54.94 14.41
CA SER A 474 21.82 54.78 12.97
C SER A 474 23.08 54.33 12.21
N PHE A 475 24.27 54.83 12.56
CA PHE A 475 25.54 54.39 11.98
C PHE A 475 25.89 52.95 12.37
N HIS A 476 25.64 52.55 13.62
CA HIS A 476 25.83 51.17 14.05
C HIS A 476 24.84 50.20 13.38
N SER A 477 23.61 50.65 13.14
CA SER A 477 22.62 49.88 12.37
C SER A 477 23.06 49.71 10.92
N LEU A 478 23.54 50.77 10.27
CA LEU A 478 24.07 50.72 8.91
C LEU A 478 25.30 49.81 8.80
N THR A 479 26.22 49.87 9.77
CA THR A 479 27.40 49.01 9.81
C THR A 479 27.00 47.54 9.97
N ARG A 480 26.03 47.23 10.84
CA ARG A 480 25.48 45.87 10.97
C ARG A 480 24.83 45.39 9.68
N LEU A 481 24.11 46.27 8.98
CA LEU A 481 23.48 45.95 7.70
C LEU A 481 24.53 45.64 6.63
N ILE A 482 25.59 46.46 6.52
CA ILE A 482 26.69 46.25 5.57
C ILE A 482 27.42 44.94 5.86
N MET A 483 27.71 44.65 7.13
CA MET A 483 28.34 43.38 7.51
C MET A 483 27.44 42.18 7.21
N SER A 484 26.13 42.30 7.46
CA SER A 484 25.15 41.28 7.10
C SER A 484 25.12 41.04 5.59
N GLN A 485 25.12 42.11 4.80
CA GLN A 485 25.15 42.03 3.34
C GLN A 485 26.44 41.36 2.85
N HIS A 486 27.60 41.71 3.42
CA HIS A 486 28.87 41.10 3.05
C HIS A 486 28.91 39.59 3.39
N ASN A 487 28.39 39.21 4.57
CA ASN A 487 28.25 37.82 4.96
C ASN A 487 27.30 37.05 4.03
N LEU A 488 26.18 37.67 3.63
CA LEU A 488 25.24 37.08 2.69
C LEU A 488 25.88 36.87 1.31
N THR A 489 26.64 37.85 0.81
CA THR A 489 27.38 37.70 -0.45
C THR A 489 28.42 36.58 -0.37
N LYS A 490 29.14 36.46 0.75
CA LYS A 490 30.07 35.35 0.97
C LYS A 490 29.34 34.01 0.94
N HIS A 491 28.24 33.89 1.68
CA HIS A 491 27.47 32.65 1.71
C HIS A 491 26.88 32.28 0.34
N LEU A 492 26.47 33.27 -0.45
CA LEU A 492 25.98 33.05 -1.81
C LEU A 492 27.10 32.51 -2.71
N ASN A 493 28.30 33.06 -2.61
CA ASN A 493 29.46 32.56 -3.36
C ASN A 493 29.86 31.14 -2.92
N ASP A 494 29.77 30.83 -1.62
CA ASP A 494 30.06 29.49 -1.10
C ASP A 494 29.04 28.47 -1.65
N VAL A 495 27.75 28.83 -1.68
CA VAL A 495 26.69 27.97 -2.25
C VAL A 495 26.85 27.80 -3.76
N ASP A 496 27.20 28.85 -4.50
CA ASP A 496 27.47 28.75 -5.93
C ASP A 496 28.66 27.81 -6.20
N HIS A 497 29.73 27.89 -5.39
CA HIS A 497 30.86 26.98 -5.51
C HIS A 497 30.48 25.52 -5.20
N ASP A 498 29.68 25.28 -4.16
CA ASP A 498 29.20 23.93 -3.83
C ASP A 498 28.34 23.34 -4.96
N LEU A 499 27.52 24.17 -5.62
CA LEU A 499 26.74 23.76 -6.79
C LEU A 499 27.64 23.38 -7.97
N GLU A 500 28.68 24.17 -8.27
CA GLU A 500 29.66 23.85 -9.32
C GLU A 500 30.37 22.52 -9.03
N VAL A 501 30.76 22.27 -7.78
CA VAL A 501 31.41 21.01 -7.36
C VAL A 501 30.44 19.83 -7.52
N MET A 502 29.17 19.98 -7.13
CA MET A 502 28.18 18.92 -7.31
C MET A 502 27.90 18.62 -8.79
N ASP A 503 27.82 19.65 -9.64
CA ASP A 503 27.63 19.47 -11.08
C ASP A 503 28.83 18.73 -11.72
N ALA A 504 30.05 19.08 -11.31
CA ALA A 504 31.26 18.38 -11.75
C ALA A 504 31.28 16.90 -11.31
N GLN A 505 30.87 16.61 -10.07
CA GLN A 505 30.75 15.23 -9.58
C GLN A 505 29.68 14.44 -10.32
N PHE A 506 28.54 15.09 -10.63
CA PHE A 506 27.45 14.47 -11.38
C PHE A 506 27.87 14.11 -12.80
N GLU A 507 28.54 15.00 -13.52
CA GLU A 507 29.04 14.69 -14.87
C GLU A 507 30.14 13.61 -14.84
N ALA A 508 31.06 13.63 -13.87
CA ALA A 508 32.06 12.57 -13.71
C ALA A 508 31.43 11.20 -13.43
N PHE A 509 30.39 11.16 -12.58
CA PHE A 509 29.62 9.95 -12.31
C PHE A 509 28.91 9.43 -13.57
N LYS A 510 28.29 10.33 -14.33
CA LYS A 510 27.59 10.01 -15.57
C LYS A 510 28.52 9.50 -16.65
N GLU A 511 29.73 10.05 -16.78
CA GLU A 511 30.76 9.52 -17.68
C GLU A 511 31.24 8.13 -17.25
N LYS A 512 31.48 7.93 -15.96
CA LYS A 512 31.84 6.61 -15.41
C LYS A 512 30.74 5.59 -15.74
N TRP A 513 29.49 5.95 -15.48
CA TRP A 513 28.35 5.09 -15.78
C TRP A 513 28.22 4.75 -17.27
N LYS A 514 28.47 5.70 -18.17
CA LYS A 514 28.51 5.45 -19.62
C LYS A 514 29.61 4.45 -19.99
N ARG A 515 30.80 4.58 -19.41
CA ARG A 515 31.91 3.64 -19.62
C ARG A 515 31.59 2.24 -19.13
N ASP A 516 31.10 2.12 -17.90
CA ASP A 516 30.76 0.82 -17.29
C ASP A 516 29.64 0.12 -18.10
N ARG A 517 28.67 0.89 -18.61
CA ARG A 517 27.61 0.36 -19.49
C ARG A 517 28.16 -0.13 -20.83
N ALA A 518 29.03 0.64 -21.48
CA ALA A 518 29.65 0.24 -22.74
C ALA A 518 30.50 -1.02 -22.56
N GLU A 519 31.19 -1.17 -21.42
CA GLU A 519 31.95 -2.38 -21.11
C GLU A 519 31.04 -3.61 -20.97
N LEU A 520 29.89 -3.48 -20.29
CA LEU A 520 28.92 -4.56 -20.15
C LEU A 520 28.28 -4.95 -21.49
N GLU A 521 27.97 -3.97 -22.35
CA GLU A 521 27.45 -4.23 -23.70
C GLU A 521 28.48 -5.00 -24.54
N ASN A 522 29.76 -4.62 -24.49
CA ASN A 522 30.83 -5.34 -25.16
C ASN A 522 30.98 -6.79 -24.63
N LYS A 523 30.89 -6.99 -23.31
CA LYS A 523 30.92 -8.34 -22.70
C LYS A 523 29.73 -9.19 -23.17
N ARG A 524 28.53 -8.62 -23.24
CA ARG A 524 27.33 -9.31 -23.74
C ARG A 524 27.52 -9.75 -25.20
N ASP A 525 28.01 -8.84 -26.03
CA ASP A 525 28.18 -9.10 -27.46
C ASP A 525 29.24 -10.18 -27.70
N LYS A 526 30.33 -10.18 -26.92
CA LYS A 526 31.33 -11.26 -26.93
C LYS A 526 30.75 -12.62 -26.55
N ILE A 527 29.96 -12.70 -25.47
CA ILE A 527 29.31 -13.96 -25.06
C ILE A 527 28.33 -14.44 -26.15
N GLN A 528 27.63 -13.51 -26.79
CA GLN A 528 26.71 -13.84 -27.87
C GLN A 528 27.45 -14.38 -29.11
N GLU A 529 28.59 -13.80 -29.45
CA GLU A 529 29.49 -14.27 -30.51
C GLU A 529 30.01 -15.68 -30.21
N GLU A 530 30.55 -15.92 -29.02
CA GLU A 530 31.02 -17.25 -28.58
C GLU A 530 29.90 -18.30 -28.66
N ARG A 531 28.69 -17.98 -28.19
CA ARG A 531 27.52 -18.87 -28.31
C ARG A 531 27.14 -19.14 -29.76
N SER A 532 27.27 -18.15 -30.65
CA SER A 532 27.00 -18.34 -32.07
C SER A 532 28.03 -19.24 -32.76
N ALA A 533 29.31 -19.09 -32.39
CA ALA A 533 30.39 -19.95 -32.87
C ALA A 533 30.19 -21.40 -32.44
N LEU A 534 29.86 -21.64 -31.16
CA LEU A 534 29.57 -22.99 -30.65
C LEU A 534 28.37 -23.63 -31.38
N ARG A 535 27.27 -22.89 -31.59
CA ARG A 535 26.13 -23.40 -32.36
C ARG A 535 26.52 -23.76 -33.79
N ASN A 536 27.38 -22.98 -34.44
CA ASN A 536 27.85 -23.27 -35.78
C ASN A 536 28.77 -24.50 -35.81
N MET A 537 29.60 -24.71 -34.79
CA MET A 537 30.40 -25.94 -34.65
C MET A 537 29.52 -27.18 -34.50
N PHE A 538 28.54 -27.15 -33.59
CA PHE A 538 27.61 -28.27 -33.40
C PHE A 538 26.81 -28.59 -34.68
N LYS A 539 26.38 -27.56 -35.42
CA LYS A 539 25.73 -27.75 -36.72
C LYS A 539 26.66 -28.41 -37.75
N LYS A 540 27.93 -28.02 -37.80
CA LYS A 540 28.92 -28.65 -38.70
C LYS A 540 29.19 -30.10 -38.34
N GLN A 541 29.35 -30.41 -37.05
CA GLN A 541 29.59 -31.77 -36.58
C GLN A 541 28.43 -32.70 -36.93
N ARG A 542 27.19 -32.25 -36.68
CA ARG A 542 25.98 -33.02 -37.04
C ARG A 542 25.88 -33.29 -38.55
N LEU A 543 26.30 -32.36 -39.39
CA LEU A 543 26.28 -32.55 -40.85
C LEU A 543 27.33 -33.59 -41.29
N LEU A 544 28.52 -33.58 -40.69
CA LEU A 544 29.56 -34.58 -40.96
C LEU A 544 29.13 -35.98 -40.54
N ASP A 545 28.49 -36.11 -39.37
CA ASP A 545 27.98 -37.40 -38.88
C ASP A 545 26.86 -37.97 -39.78
N THR A 546 26.21 -37.14 -40.60
CA THR A 546 25.16 -37.57 -41.54
C THR A 546 25.72 -37.95 -42.92
N GLU A 547 26.99 -37.64 -43.23
CA GLU A 547 27.63 -37.98 -44.51
C GLU A 547 28.44 -39.30 -44.43
N GLU A 548 28.64 -39.88 -43.24
CA GLU A 548 29.34 -41.15 -43.03
C GLU A 548 28.41 -42.38 -42.83
N GLU A 549 27.08 -42.19 -42.85
CA GLU A 549 26.06 -43.26 -43.00
C GLU A 549 25.61 -43.38 -44.46
#